data_AF-A0A2H5WCZ8-F1
#
_entry.id   AF-A0A2H5WCZ8-F1
#
_cell.length_a   1.000
_cell.length_b   1.000
_cell.length_c   1.000
_cell.angle_alpha   90.00
_cell.angle_beta   90.00
_cell.angle_gamma   90.00
#
_symmetry.space_group_name_H-M   'P 1'
#
loop_
_entity.id
_entity.type
_entity.pdbx_description
1 polymer ?
#
loop_
_entity_poly.entity_id
_entity_poly.type
_entity_poly.pdbx_seq_one_letter_code
_entity_poly.pdbx_strand_id
1 'polypeptide(L)'
;MLQGPEGDPGVRARTANAVGATVCLGLRGTEGAGASCAYWGTATSHSPAGRRLAELILAELGRLGVRGDGTRPLGVALLRETRMPAVIVELPGDLPASAQVAGALVEAIERFLSGSA
;
A
#
# COMPACT_ATOMS: atom_id res chain seq x y z
N MET A 1 1.12 -12.86 12.13
CA MET A 1 2.35 -12.21 11.62
C MET A 1 3.26 -13.29 11.08
N LEU A 2 3.83 -13.14 9.88
CA LEU A 2 4.83 -14.07 9.36
C LEU A 2 6.10 -13.95 10.23
N GLN A 3 6.32 -14.91 11.12
CA GLN A 3 7.46 -14.97 12.04
C GLN A 3 8.60 -15.73 11.35
N GLY A 4 9.38 -15.05 10.53
CA GLY A 4 10.50 -15.61 9.76
C GLY A 4 11.28 -14.54 9.00
N PRO A 5 12.40 -14.87 8.33
CA PRO A 5 13.17 -13.89 7.54
C PRO A 5 12.36 -13.24 6.41
N GLU A 6 11.27 -13.87 5.98
CA GLU A 6 10.28 -13.35 5.04
C GLU A 6 9.48 -12.15 5.59
N GLY A 7 9.49 -11.95 6.92
CA GLY A 7 8.94 -10.77 7.57
C GLY A 7 9.86 -9.54 7.46
N ASP A 8 11.14 -9.73 7.15
CA ASP A 8 12.10 -8.64 7.00
C ASP A 8 11.73 -7.75 5.79
N PRO A 9 11.55 -6.43 5.99
CA PRO A 9 11.15 -5.53 4.91
C PRO A 9 12.13 -5.51 3.71
N GLY A 10 13.43 -5.73 3.93
CA GLY A 10 14.44 -5.78 2.87
C GLY A 10 14.41 -7.10 2.08
N VAL A 11 14.18 -8.24 2.74
CA VAL A 11 13.93 -9.52 2.07
C VAL A 11 12.72 -9.40 1.15
N ARG A 12 11.61 -8.83 1.65
CA ARG A 12 10.40 -8.62 0.87
C ARG A 12 10.61 -7.71 -0.34
N ALA A 13 11.39 -6.63 -0.19
CA ALA A 13 11.76 -5.77 -1.30
C ALA A 13 12.56 -6.53 -2.38
N ARG A 14 13.55 -7.33 -1.96
CA ARG A 14 14.34 -8.15 -2.89
C ARG A 14 13.46 -9.16 -3.63
N THR A 15 12.54 -9.82 -2.95
CA THR A 15 11.59 -10.75 -3.58
C THR A 15 10.72 -10.04 -4.61
N ALA A 16 10.13 -8.90 -4.28
CA ALA A 16 9.31 -8.11 -5.20
C ALA A 16 10.09 -7.68 -6.45
N ASN A 17 11.35 -7.28 -6.26
CA ASN A 17 12.25 -6.93 -7.36
C ASN A 17 12.62 -8.14 -8.23
N ALA A 18 12.85 -9.30 -7.63
CA ALA A 18 13.27 -10.52 -8.33
C ALA A 18 12.17 -11.08 -9.24
N VAL A 19 10.90 -10.98 -8.83
CA VAL A 19 9.75 -11.41 -9.64
C VAL A 19 9.32 -10.38 -10.68
N GLY A 20 9.97 -9.20 -10.72
CA GLY A 20 9.61 -8.13 -11.65
C GLY A 20 8.20 -7.57 -11.42
N ALA A 21 7.74 -7.47 -10.17
CA ALA A 21 6.40 -7.02 -9.86
C ALA A 21 6.13 -5.60 -10.40
N THR A 22 4.93 -5.37 -10.93
CA THR A 22 4.50 -4.04 -11.43
C THR A 22 4.15 -3.09 -10.29
N VAL A 23 3.64 -3.63 -9.17
CA VAL A 23 3.26 -2.90 -7.96
C VAL A 23 3.53 -3.80 -6.74
N CYS A 24 3.88 -3.21 -5.59
CA CYS A 24 4.04 -3.94 -4.33
C CYS A 24 3.14 -3.38 -3.22
N LEU A 25 2.22 -4.20 -2.69
CA LEU A 25 1.38 -3.81 -1.55
C LEU A 25 1.79 -4.57 -0.28
N GLY A 26 1.98 -3.83 0.81
CA GLY A 26 2.15 -4.38 2.15
C GLY A 26 0.90 -4.13 3.00
N LEU A 27 0.16 -5.17 3.35
CA LEU A 27 -1.02 -5.04 4.20
C LEU A 27 -0.68 -5.23 5.68
N ARG A 28 -1.22 -4.37 6.54
CA ARG A 28 -1.05 -4.42 8.00
C ARG A 28 -2.34 -4.03 8.69
N GLY A 29 -2.59 -4.59 9.88
CA GLY A 29 -3.62 -4.07 10.78
C GLY A 29 -3.13 -2.81 11.49
N THR A 30 -4.06 -1.92 11.86
CA THR A 30 -3.83 -0.79 12.76
C THR A 30 -4.89 -0.76 13.86
N GLU A 31 -4.53 -0.17 15.01
CA GLU A 31 -5.49 0.15 16.08
C GLU A 31 -6.25 1.45 15.81
N GLY A 32 -5.87 2.21 14.78
CA GLY A 32 -6.60 3.40 14.34
C GLY A 32 -7.99 3.10 13.79
N ALA A 33 -8.86 4.11 13.78
CA ALA A 33 -10.24 3.99 13.33
C ALA A 33 -10.41 4.03 11.80
N GLY A 34 -9.38 4.46 11.05
CA GLY A 34 -9.42 4.54 9.60
C GLY A 34 -8.25 3.84 8.93
N ALA A 35 -8.40 3.60 7.63
CA ALA A 35 -7.35 3.12 6.77
C ALA A 35 -6.37 4.25 6.43
N SER A 36 -5.07 3.96 6.46
CA SER A 36 -4.05 4.90 6.01
C SER A 36 -3.06 4.22 5.08
N CYS A 37 -2.39 5.00 4.24
CA CYS A 37 -1.41 4.46 3.29
C CYS A 37 -0.06 5.16 3.42
N ALA A 38 1.02 4.38 3.48
CA ALA A 38 2.38 4.89 3.47
C ALA A 38 3.09 4.55 2.16
N TYR A 39 3.80 5.52 1.58
CA TYR A 39 4.57 5.38 0.34
C TYR A 39 6.00 5.89 0.57
N TRP A 40 6.94 5.59 -0.34
CA TRP A 40 8.31 6.04 -0.16
C TRP A 40 8.43 7.56 -0.16
N GLY A 41 9.09 8.10 0.87
CA GLY A 41 9.52 9.49 0.88
C GLY A 41 10.37 9.86 2.10
N THR A 42 10.93 11.06 2.00
CA THR A 42 11.80 11.75 2.96
C THR A 42 11.33 13.20 3.05
N ALA A 43 12.04 14.05 3.82
CA ALA A 43 11.75 15.47 3.88
C ALA A 43 11.93 16.21 2.52
N THR A 44 12.76 15.68 1.62
CA THR A 44 13.19 16.39 0.39
C THR A 44 12.81 15.68 -0.90
N SER A 45 12.38 14.41 -0.84
CA SER A 45 12.03 13.63 -2.03
C SER A 45 11.02 12.55 -1.67
N HIS A 46 10.14 12.20 -2.61
CA HIS A 46 9.17 11.12 -2.45
C HIS A 46 8.84 10.48 -3.80
N SER A 47 8.17 9.33 -3.77
CA SER A 47 7.70 8.63 -4.97
C SER A 47 6.34 9.19 -5.41
N PRO A 48 6.25 9.90 -6.56
CA PRO A 48 4.97 10.40 -7.05
C PRO A 48 4.02 9.26 -7.41
N ALA A 49 4.55 8.18 -8.00
CA ALA A 49 3.78 7.00 -8.36
C ALA A 49 3.25 6.25 -7.12
N GLY A 50 4.08 6.11 -6.08
CA GLY A 50 3.66 5.50 -4.81
C GLY A 50 2.57 6.32 -4.11
N ARG A 51 2.71 7.65 -4.11
CA ARG A 51 1.67 8.56 -3.57
C ARG A 51 0.35 8.41 -4.32
N ARG A 52 0.39 8.42 -5.65
CA ARG A 52 -0.81 8.28 -6.49
C ARG A 52 -1.52 6.96 -6.25
N LEU A 53 -0.78 5.86 -6.18
CA LEU A 53 -1.33 4.55 -5.84
C LEU A 53 -1.98 4.53 -4.45
N ALA A 54 -1.32 5.13 -3.45
CA ALA A 54 -1.85 5.25 -2.09
C ALA A 54 -3.18 6.04 -2.04
N GLU A 55 -3.28 7.13 -2.80
CA GLU A 55 -4.51 7.93 -2.91
C GLU A 55 -5.65 7.14 -3.57
N LEU A 56 -5.37 6.37 -4.62
CA LEU A 56 -6.36 5.50 -5.28
C LEU A 56 -6.86 4.40 -4.34
N ILE A 57 -5.95 3.76 -3.58
CA ILE A 57 -6.33 2.73 -2.60
C ILE A 57 -7.30 3.30 -1.56
N LEU A 58 -7.00 4.47 -0.99
CA LEU A 58 -7.89 5.10 0.00
C LEU A 58 -9.24 5.49 -0.62
N ALA A 59 -9.26 5.94 -1.87
CA ALA A 59 -10.50 6.26 -2.56
C ALA A 59 -11.39 5.02 -2.74
N GLU A 60 -10.84 3.87 -3.13
CA GLU A 60 -11.62 2.63 -3.29
C GLU A 60 -12.09 2.07 -1.94
N LEU A 61 -11.24 2.09 -0.91
CA LEU A 61 -11.66 1.71 0.44
C LEU A 61 -12.76 2.64 0.98
N GLY A 62 -12.67 3.94 0.67
CA GLY A 62 -13.69 4.93 1.02
C GLY A 62 -15.05 4.65 0.38
N ARG A 63 -15.08 4.11 -0.85
CA ARG A 63 -16.35 3.69 -1.50
C ARG A 63 -17.03 2.53 -0.80
N LEU A 64 -16.27 1.72 -0.05
CA LEU A 64 -16.80 0.67 0.82
C LEU A 64 -17.21 1.17 2.21
N GLY A 65 -17.12 2.49 2.46
CA GLY A 65 -17.42 3.08 3.76
C GLY A 65 -16.27 3.01 4.77
N VAL A 66 -15.08 2.55 4.36
CA VAL A 66 -13.91 2.56 5.25
C VAL A 66 -13.40 3.99 5.38
N ARG A 67 -13.37 4.51 6.61
CA ARG A 67 -12.81 5.84 6.89
C ARG A 67 -11.36 5.92 6.41
N GLY A 68 -11.01 6.95 5.65
CA GLY A 68 -9.62 7.23 5.27
C GLY A 68 -8.95 8.21 6.23
N ASP A 69 -7.78 7.85 6.77
CA ASP A 69 -6.93 8.70 7.62
C ASP A 69 -5.75 9.32 6.84
N GLY A 70 -5.75 9.18 5.51
CA GLY A 70 -4.83 9.88 4.61
C GLY A 70 -3.56 9.11 4.26
N THR A 71 -2.66 9.78 3.55
CA THR A 71 -1.40 9.21 3.07
C THR A 71 -0.19 9.88 3.74
N ARG A 72 0.92 9.15 3.88
CA ARG A 72 2.17 9.70 4.44
C ARG A 72 3.44 9.15 3.77
N PRO A 73 4.50 9.95 3.63
CA PRO A 73 5.81 9.42 3.24
C PRO A 73 6.44 8.60 4.38
N LEU A 74 7.15 7.53 4.03
CA LEU A 74 7.84 6.66 4.98
C LEU A 74 9.10 6.03 4.36
N GLY A 75 10.22 6.07 5.10
CA GLY A 75 11.54 5.62 4.65
C GLY A 75 11.93 4.18 5.00
N VAL A 76 10.99 3.24 5.10
CA VAL A 76 11.28 1.83 5.43
C VAL A 76 11.80 1.05 4.22
N ALA A 77 12.61 0.00 4.46
CA ALA A 77 13.30 -0.75 3.42
C ALA A 77 12.36 -1.28 2.31
N LEU A 78 11.18 -1.82 2.67
CA LEU A 78 10.19 -2.27 1.66
C LEU A 78 9.84 -1.18 0.65
N LEU A 79 9.61 0.05 1.11
CA LEU A 79 9.21 1.17 0.26
C LEU A 79 10.40 1.78 -0.47
N ARG A 80 11.57 1.83 0.18
CA ARG A 80 12.78 2.46 -0.36
C ARG A 80 13.51 1.60 -1.40
N GLU A 81 13.51 0.28 -1.23
CA GLU A 81 14.37 -0.63 -1.98
C GLU A 81 13.64 -1.35 -3.12
N THR A 82 12.31 -1.23 -3.18
CA THR A 82 11.51 -1.69 -4.31
C THR A 82 11.72 -0.79 -5.53
N ARG A 83 11.80 -1.39 -6.72
CA ARG A 83 11.97 -0.67 -8.00
C ARG A 83 10.65 -0.24 -8.62
N MET A 84 9.55 -0.84 -8.15
CA MET A 84 8.19 -0.54 -8.57
C MET A 84 7.47 0.33 -7.52
N PRO A 85 6.35 0.99 -7.87
CA PRO A 85 5.50 1.66 -6.90
C PRO A 85 5.11 0.72 -5.75
N ALA A 86 5.38 1.16 -4.52
CA ALA A 86 5.11 0.39 -3.32
C ALA A 86 4.31 1.20 -2.30
N VAL A 87 3.32 0.54 -1.68
CA VAL A 87 2.46 1.14 -0.65
C VAL A 87 2.28 0.15 0.50
N ILE A 88 2.38 0.65 1.73
CA ILE A 88 1.91 -0.06 2.92
C ILE A 88 0.51 0.45 3.24
N VAL A 89 -0.47 -0.44 3.24
CA VAL A 89 -1.86 -0.15 3.61
C VAL A 89 -2.07 -0.62 5.04
N GLU A 90 -2.43 0.31 5.91
CA GLU A 90 -2.81 0.05 7.29
C GLU A 90 -4.33 0.05 7.35
N LEU A 91 -4.91 -1.09 7.71
CA LEU A 91 -6.36 -1.31 7.73
C LEU A 91 -6.87 -1.42 9.17
N PRO A 92 -7.99 -0.75 9.52
CA PRO A 92 -8.58 -0.85 10.85
C PRO A 92 -9.11 -2.27 11.11
N GLY A 93 -9.47 -2.57 12.36
CA GLY A 93 -10.07 -3.85 12.73
C GLY A 93 -11.51 -4.04 12.24
N ASP A 94 -12.27 -2.94 12.12
CA ASP A 94 -13.62 -2.93 11.56
C ASP A 94 -13.56 -2.71 10.05
N LEU A 95 -13.67 -3.81 9.29
CA LEU A 95 -13.60 -3.81 7.84
C LEU A 95 -14.83 -4.48 7.23
N PRO A 96 -15.21 -4.09 6.00
CA PRO A 96 -16.08 -4.89 5.15
C PRO A 96 -15.55 -6.32 4.96
N ALA A 97 -16.36 -7.17 4.34
CA ALA A 97 -15.95 -8.55 4.04
C ALA A 97 -14.63 -8.55 3.25
N SER A 98 -13.72 -9.48 3.57
CA SER A 98 -12.37 -9.49 2.97
C SER A 98 -12.36 -9.53 1.44
N ALA A 99 -13.38 -10.15 0.83
CA ALA A 99 -13.56 -10.15 -0.62
C ALA A 99 -13.85 -8.75 -1.18
N GLN A 100 -14.62 -7.92 -0.48
CA GLN A 100 -14.89 -6.54 -0.89
C GLN A 100 -13.62 -5.70 -0.77
N VAL A 101 -12.88 -5.83 0.34
CA VAL A 101 -11.59 -5.14 0.53
C VAL A 101 -10.60 -5.54 -0.56
N ALA A 102 -10.47 -6.83 -0.87
CA ALA A 102 -9.62 -7.31 -1.96
C ALA A 102 -10.06 -6.74 -3.32
N GLY A 103 -11.36 -6.71 -3.61
CA GLY A 103 -11.90 -6.07 -4.81
C GLY A 103 -11.53 -4.59 -4.92
N ALA A 104 -11.67 -3.82 -3.84
CA ALA A 104 -11.26 -2.42 -3.80
C ALA A 104 -9.75 -2.23 -4.05
N LEU A 105 -8.90 -3.12 -3.52
CA LEU A 105 -7.46 -3.06 -3.79
C LEU A 105 -7.14 -3.38 -5.26
N VAL A 106 -7.84 -4.34 -5.86
CA VAL A 106 -7.69 -4.68 -7.28
C VAL A 106 -8.11 -3.50 -8.17
N GLU A 107 -9.27 -2.91 -7.93
CA GLU A 107 -9.75 -1.73 -8.66
C GLU A 107 -8.77 -0.56 -8.58
N ALA A 108 -8.19 -0.31 -7.40
CA ALA A 108 -7.17 0.73 -7.23
C ALA A 108 -5.91 0.44 -8.08
N ILE A 109 -5.48 -0.83 -8.13
CA ILE A 109 -4.34 -1.25 -8.96
C ILE A 109 -4.68 -1.10 -10.45
N GLU A 110 -5.85 -1.54 -10.90
CA GLU A 110 -6.26 -1.43 -12.31
C GLU A 110 -6.37 0.03 -12.77
N ARG A 111 -6.93 0.91 -11.94
CA ARG A 111 -6.96 2.35 -12.20
C ARG A 111 -5.55 2.94 -12.27
N PHE A 112 -4.66 2.52 -11.36
CA PHE A 112 -3.27 2.96 -11.38
C PHE A 112 -2.55 2.53 -12.66
N LEU A 113 -2.70 1.27 -13.07
CA LEU A 113 -2.03 0.71 -14.25
C LEU A 113 -2.58 1.27 -15.57
N SER A 114 -3.88 1.58 -15.63
CA SER A 114 -4.50 2.21 -16.80
C SER A 114 -4.22 3.71 -16.91
N GLY A 115 -3.64 4.33 -15.87
CA GLY A 115 -3.46 5.78 -15.81
C GLY A 115 -4.77 6.57 -15.64
N SER A 116 -5.85 5.89 -15.26
CA SER A 116 -7.18 6.50 -15.15
C SER A 116 -7.30 7.32 -13.85
N ALA A 117 -7.86 8.52 -13.97
CA ALA A 117 -7.97 9.49 -12.89
C ALA A 117 -8.94 9.05 -11.79
#